data_AF-A0A3N5FXB3-F1
#
_entry.id   AF-A0A3N5FXB3-F1
#
_cell.length_a   1.000
_cell.length_b   1.000
_cell.length_c   1.000
_cell.angle_alpha   90.00
_cell.angle_beta   90.00
_cell.angle_gamma   90.00
#
_symmetry.space_group_name_H-M   'P 1'
#
loop_
_entity.id
_entity.type
_entity.pdbx_description
1 polymer ?
#
loop_
_entity_poly.entity_id
_entity_poly.type
_entity_poly.pdbx_seq_one_letter_code
_entity_poly.pdbx_strand_id
1 'polypeptide(L)'
;MIARTVALIVLSGASLGAQVSFDRVVRADREPQNWLTYSGNLLGQRHSPLSQLTPANVKGLELQWVFQAQSLEKFEATPLVV
;
A
#
# COMPACT_ATOMS: atom_id res chain seq x y z
N MET A 1 -23.73 15.33 32.92
CA MET A 1 -24.05 14.62 31.67
C MET A 1 -23.41 15.24 30.41
N ILE A 2 -22.89 16.48 30.45
CA ILE A 2 -22.29 17.17 29.28
C ILE A 2 -20.85 16.71 28.98
N ALA A 3 -20.06 16.39 30.01
CA ALA A 3 -18.66 15.95 29.85
C ALA A 3 -18.49 14.60 29.13
N ARG A 4 -19.51 13.72 29.18
CA ARG A 4 -19.50 12.43 28.47
C ARG A 4 -19.70 12.58 26.96
N THR A 5 -20.43 13.61 26.53
CA THR A 5 -20.74 13.85 25.11
C THR A 5 -19.54 14.44 24.36
N VAL A 6 -18.72 15.25 25.02
CA VAL A 6 -17.51 15.85 24.41
C VAL A 6 -16.45 14.78 24.10
N ALA A 7 -16.30 13.76 24.95
CA ALA A 7 -15.34 12.68 24.74
C ALA A 7 -15.64 11.82 23.49
N LEU A 8 -16.91 11.71 23.09
CA LEU A 8 -17.32 10.91 21.91
C LEU A 8 -16.98 11.60 20.58
N ILE A 9 -16.94 12.92 20.53
CA ILE A 9 -16.67 13.68 19.29
C ILE A 9 -15.17 13.69 18.97
N VAL A 10 -14.30 13.68 19.98
CA VAL A 10 -12.84 13.70 19.79
C VAL A 10 -12.32 12.37 19.19
N LEU A 11 -13.01 11.24 19.40
CA LEU A 11 -12.63 9.96 18.78
C LEU A 11 -12.96 9.86 17.29
N SER A 12 -13.83 10.72 16.75
CA SER A 12 -14.27 10.63 15.35
C SER A 12 -13.31 11.27 14.33
N GLY A 13 -12.31 12.02 14.80
CA GLY A 13 -11.39 12.79 13.96
C GLY A 13 -10.03 12.13 13.69
N ALA A 14 -9.79 10.93 14.22
CA ALA A 14 -8.55 10.22 13.94
C ALA A 14 -8.57 9.69 12.50
N SER A 15 -7.86 10.37 11.58
CA SER A 15 -7.56 9.82 10.27
C SER A 15 -6.76 8.54 10.45
N LEU A 16 -7.38 7.38 10.20
CA LEU A 16 -6.67 6.11 10.14
C LEU A 16 -5.67 6.21 8.99
N GLY A 17 -4.37 6.17 9.31
CA GLY A 17 -3.28 6.42 8.33
C GLY A 17 -3.26 5.47 7.13
N ALA A 18 -3.98 4.35 7.21
CA ALA A 18 -4.12 3.37 6.14
C ALA A 18 -5.39 3.56 5.28
N GLN A 19 -6.16 4.64 5.48
CA GLN A 19 -7.38 4.84 4.70
C GLN A 19 -7.05 5.24 3.26
N VAL A 20 -7.37 4.36 2.32
CA VAL A 20 -7.23 4.63 0.89
C VAL A 20 -8.58 5.06 0.34
N SER A 21 -8.74 6.35 0.04
CA SER A 21 -9.96 6.85 -0.63
C SER A 21 -9.97 6.42 -2.09
N PHE A 22 -11.17 6.34 -2.69
CA PHE A 22 -11.28 6.04 -4.12
C PHE A 22 -10.58 7.10 -4.99
N ASP A 23 -10.70 8.37 -4.60
CA ASP A 23 -9.96 9.50 -5.20
C ASP A 23 -8.44 9.30 -5.20
N ARG A 24 -7.88 8.68 -4.15
CA ARG A 24 -6.45 8.33 -4.07
C ARG A 24 -6.11 7.20 -5.04
N VAL A 25 -6.96 6.17 -5.14
CA VAL A 25 -6.81 5.07 -6.11
C VAL A 25 -6.83 5.58 -7.57
N VAL A 26 -7.74 6.51 -7.87
CA VAL A 26 -7.82 7.14 -9.21
C VAL A 26 -6.52 7.89 -9.56
N ARG A 27 -5.85 8.45 -8.56
CA ARG A 27 -4.60 9.22 -8.70
C ARG A 27 -3.36 8.45 -8.23
N ALA A 28 -3.38 7.12 -8.30
CA ALA A 28 -2.29 6.27 -7.83
C ALA A 28 -0.95 6.55 -8.54
N ASP A 29 -0.99 7.11 -9.75
CA ASP A 29 0.18 7.57 -10.51
C ASP A 29 1.01 8.65 -9.80
N ARG A 30 0.39 9.41 -8.88
CA ARG A 30 1.06 10.43 -8.06
C ARG A 30 1.85 9.86 -6.89
N GLU A 31 1.72 8.57 -6.61
CA GLU A 31 2.33 7.88 -5.48
C GLU A 31 3.08 6.64 -5.95
N PRO A 32 4.16 6.79 -6.74
CA PRO A 32 4.84 5.67 -7.38
C PRO A 32 5.49 4.67 -6.40
N GLN A 33 5.68 5.07 -5.15
CA GLN A 33 6.12 4.20 -4.05
C GLN A 33 5.04 3.22 -3.55
N ASN A 34 3.77 3.45 -3.88
CA ASN A 34 2.63 2.67 -3.42
C ASN A 34 2.06 1.77 -4.53
N TRP A 35 1.45 0.65 -4.13
CA TRP A 35 0.75 -0.30 -5.00
C TRP A 35 -0.68 -0.47 -4.48
N LEU A 36 -1.57 0.43 -4.92
CA LEU A 36 -2.88 0.64 -4.28
C LEU A 36 -3.99 -0.32 -4.76
N THR A 37 -3.77 -1.04 -5.86
CA THR A 37 -4.72 -2.02 -6.40
C THR A 37 -4.02 -3.33 -6.78
N TYR A 38 -4.78 -4.39 -7.06
CA TYR A 38 -4.24 -5.69 -7.49
C TYR A 38 -3.23 -5.59 -8.66
N SER A 39 -3.40 -4.62 -9.57
CA SER A 39 -2.53 -4.43 -10.73
C SER A 39 -1.79 -3.07 -10.71
N GLY A 40 -1.63 -2.47 -9.52
CA GLY A 40 -0.91 -1.23 -9.28
C GLY A 40 -1.80 0.01 -9.34
N ASN A 41 -2.44 0.22 -10.48
CA ASN A 41 -3.41 1.31 -10.71
C ASN A 41 -4.62 0.82 -11.53
N LEU A 42 -5.55 1.72 -11.86
CA LEU A 42 -6.76 1.38 -12.60
C LEU A 42 -6.51 1.07 -14.09
N LEU A 43 -5.36 1.43 -14.66
CA LEU A 43 -4.98 1.01 -16.02
C LEU A 43 -4.57 -0.48 -16.06
N GLY A 44 -4.21 -1.06 -14.93
CA GLY A 44 -3.97 -2.50 -14.80
C GLY A 44 -2.72 -3.03 -15.51
N GLN A 45 -1.79 -2.14 -15.91
CA GLN A 45 -0.61 -2.50 -16.69
C GLN A 45 0.49 -3.19 -15.88
N ARG A 46 0.41 -3.21 -14.54
CA ARG A 46 1.45 -3.74 -13.65
C ARG A 46 2.83 -3.13 -13.88
N HIS A 47 2.86 -1.84 -14.25
CA HIS A 47 4.09 -1.09 -14.51
C HIS A 47 4.37 -0.09 -13.38
N SER A 48 5.58 -0.14 -12.80
CA SER A 48 6.05 0.85 -11.83
C SER A 48 7.00 1.85 -12.51
N PRO A 49 6.85 3.16 -12.28
CA PRO A 49 7.79 4.17 -12.79
C PRO A 49 9.05 4.31 -11.93
N LEU A 50 9.19 3.55 -10.83
CA LEU A 50 10.39 3.58 -9.98
C LEU A 50 11.60 3.05 -10.77
N SER A 51 12.74 3.76 -10.66
CA SER A 51 13.94 3.51 -11.46
C SER A 51 15.22 3.32 -10.64
N GLN A 52 15.10 3.16 -9.31
CA GLN A 52 16.25 2.90 -8.45
C GLN A 52 16.98 1.61 -8.84
N LEU A 53 16.23 0.57 -9.24
CA LEU A 53 16.76 -0.67 -9.80
C LEU A 53 16.72 -0.58 -11.33
N THR A 54 17.85 -0.87 -11.96
CA THR A 54 18.08 -0.76 -13.41
C THR A 54 18.81 -2.01 -13.92
N PRO A 55 18.82 -2.28 -15.23
CA PRO A 55 19.59 -3.40 -15.80
C PRO A 55 21.09 -3.36 -15.45
N ALA A 56 21.65 -2.17 -15.20
CA ALA A 56 23.07 -2.00 -14.86
C ALA A 56 23.41 -2.40 -13.41
N ASN A 57 22.46 -2.24 -12.47
CA ASN A 57 22.71 -2.43 -11.03
C ASN A 57 21.96 -3.62 -10.41
N VAL A 58 20.98 -4.22 -11.09
CA VAL A 58 20.16 -5.33 -10.56
C VAL A 58 20.99 -6.55 -10.14
N LYS A 59 22.19 -6.72 -10.70
CA LYS A 59 23.16 -7.75 -10.31
C LYS A 59 23.63 -7.67 -8.84
N GLY A 60 23.48 -6.52 -8.19
CA GLY A 60 23.85 -6.30 -6.80
C GLY A 60 22.67 -6.37 -5.82
N LEU A 61 21.50 -6.85 -6.27
CA LEU A 61 20.33 -6.97 -5.40
C LEU A 61 20.50 -8.14 -4.44
N GLU A 62 20.28 -7.89 -3.15
CA GLU A 62 20.38 -8.90 -2.08
C GLU A 62 19.07 -9.01 -1.29
N LEU A 63 18.85 -10.16 -0.66
CA LEU A 63 17.70 -10.41 0.19
C LEU A 63 17.75 -9.52 1.44
N GLN A 64 16.74 -8.65 1.60
CA GLN A 64 16.66 -7.74 2.76
C GLN A 64 15.95 -8.40 3.97
N TRP A 65 14.84 -9.09 3.73
CA TRP A 65 14.04 -9.75 4.78
C TRP A 65 13.09 -10.79 4.17
N VAL A 66 12.56 -11.68 5.01
CA VAL A 66 11.55 -12.69 4.64
C VAL A 66 10.44 -12.73 5.69
N PHE A 67 9.20 -12.84 5.23
CA PHE A 67 8.04 -13.15 6.07
C PHE A 67 7.51 -14.55 5.73
N GLN A 68 7.23 -15.36 6.75
CA GLN A 68 6.66 -16.70 6.57
C GLN A 68 5.17 -16.67 6.86
N ALA A 69 4.34 -16.90 5.83
CA ALA A 69 2.88 -16.83 5.93
C ALA A 69 2.22 -18.02 6.67
N GLN A 70 3.00 -19.01 7.10
CA GLN A 70 2.52 -20.21 7.81
C GLN A 70 1.36 -20.94 7.11
N SER A 71 1.36 -20.94 5.78
CA SER A 71 0.38 -21.64 4.95
C SER A 71 1.07 -22.68 4.08
N LEU A 72 0.47 -23.86 3.97
CA LEU A 72 0.88 -24.91 3.04
C LEU A 72 0.12 -24.85 1.71
N GLU A 73 -0.87 -23.96 1.61
CA GLU A 73 -1.69 -23.76 0.42
C GLU A 73 -0.99 -22.89 -0.63
N LYS A 74 -1.52 -22.90 -1.85
CA LYS A 74 -1.03 -22.04 -2.94
C LYS A 74 -1.12 -20.56 -2.57
N PHE A 75 -0.10 -19.80 -2.94
CA PHE A 75 -0.02 -18.36 -2.69
C PHE A 75 -0.14 -17.58 -4.01
N GLU A 76 -1.34 -17.07 -4.28
CA GLU A 76 -1.68 -16.34 -5.52
C GLU A 76 -1.93 -14.83 -5.27
N ALA A 77 -1.55 -14.34 -4.09
CA ALA A 77 -1.77 -12.96 -3.68
C ALA A 77 -0.80 -11.99 -4.37
N THR A 78 -1.29 -10.80 -4.72
CA THR A 78 -0.44 -9.64 -5.02
C THR A 78 -0.38 -8.74 -3.78
N PRO A 79 0.82 -8.40 -3.25
CA PRO A 79 0.93 -7.50 -2.11
C PRO A 79 0.37 -6.10 -2.42
N LEU A 80 -0.24 -5.47 -1.42
CA LEU A 80 -0.60 -4.05 -1.45
C LEU A 80 0.32 -3.25 -0.54
N VAL A 81 0.73 -2.07 -0.99
CA VAL A 81 1.56 -1.13 -0.24
C VAL A 81 0.87 0.24 -0.31
N VAL A 82 0.55 0.84 0.84
CA VAL A 82 -0.35 2.00 0.98
C VAL A 82 0.20 3.08 1.89
#